data_AF-A0A8T4QZ07-F1
#
_entry.id   AF-A0A8T4QZ07-F1
#
_cell.length_a   1.000
_cell.length_b   1.000
_cell.length_c   1.000
_cell.angle_alpha   90.00
_cell.angle_beta   90.00
_cell.angle_gamma   90.00
#
_symmetry.space_group_name_H-M   'P 1'
#
loop_
_entity.id
_entity.type
_entity.pdbx_description
1 polymer ?
#
loop_
_entity_poly.entity_id
_entity_poly.type
_entity_poly.pdbx_seq_one_letter_code
_entity_poly.pdbx_strand_id
1 'polypeptide(L)'
;PNDKLLELAPDLPIHTAFKVADEILMNAVRGIAELVTKAGLINLDFADIKAVMSDGGVALIGVGESNTSQRALEAVDKAILNPLLDVDISGASGALINVAGGPDLTLTEARSIVEKVSERLDANAKVIWGAQIYDDMAKTVRVMLIVTGVQSSQILGRTGIQKKEAKHIEHELGIEFV
;
A
#
# COMPACT_ATOMS: atom_id res chain seq x y z
N PRO A 1 -7.81 -9.46 1.99
CA PRO A 1 -7.86 -10.93 2.19
C PRO A 1 -7.91 -11.25 3.69
N ASN A 2 -9.07 -11.70 4.20
CA ASN A 2 -9.24 -12.03 5.62
C ASN A 2 -8.31 -13.16 6.08
N ASP A 3 -7.83 -14.00 5.16
CA ASP A 3 -6.86 -15.06 5.44
C ASP A 3 -5.52 -14.51 5.96
N LYS A 4 -5.16 -13.26 5.60
CA LYS A 4 -3.98 -12.58 6.13
C LYS A 4 -4.12 -12.14 7.59
N LEU A 5 -5.34 -12.12 8.13
CA LEU A 5 -5.56 -11.91 9.56
C LEU A 5 -5.06 -13.11 10.39
N LEU A 6 -5.02 -14.31 9.81
CA LEU A 6 -4.47 -15.49 10.46
C LEU A 6 -2.95 -15.37 10.67
N GLU A 7 -2.25 -14.66 9.78
CA GLU A 7 -0.80 -14.39 9.91
C GLU A 7 -0.52 -13.25 10.89
N LEU A 8 -1.39 -12.24 10.95
CA LEU A 8 -1.26 -11.08 11.83
C LEU A 8 -1.70 -11.35 13.27
N ALA A 9 -2.70 -12.21 13.47
CA ALA A 9 -3.37 -12.41 14.75
C ALA A 9 -3.86 -13.87 14.95
N PRO A 10 -2.98 -14.88 14.85
CA PRO A 10 -3.36 -16.29 14.89
C PRO A 10 -4.06 -16.70 16.19
N ASP A 11 -3.61 -16.13 17.32
CA ASP A 11 -4.06 -16.51 18.65
C ASP A 11 -5.19 -15.61 19.21
N LEU A 12 -5.65 -14.63 18.43
CA LEU A 12 -6.72 -13.73 18.87
C LEU A 12 -8.10 -14.35 18.63
N PRO A 13 -9.07 -14.10 19.53
CA PRO A 13 -10.47 -14.41 19.24
C PRO A 13 -10.92 -13.75 17.93
N ILE A 14 -11.74 -14.45 17.13
CA ILE A 14 -12.20 -14.00 15.81
C ILE A 14 -12.71 -12.55 15.81
N HIS A 15 -13.51 -12.16 16.81
CA HIS A 15 -14.04 -10.80 16.93
C HIS A 15 -12.94 -9.74 17.13
N THR A 16 -11.83 -10.09 17.78
CA THR A 16 -10.69 -9.22 17.98
C THR A 16 -9.83 -9.17 16.72
N ALA A 17 -9.64 -10.30 16.03
CA ALA A 17 -8.94 -10.33 14.75
C ALA A 17 -9.64 -9.46 13.68
N PHE A 18 -10.98 -9.45 13.64
CA PHE A 18 -11.73 -8.55 12.76
C PHE A 18 -11.55 -7.07 13.12
N LYS A 19 -11.43 -6.72 14.41
CA LYS A 19 -11.13 -5.34 14.81
C LYS A 19 -9.78 -4.86 14.27
N VAL A 20 -8.77 -5.75 14.23
CA VAL A 20 -7.47 -5.43 13.61
C VAL A 20 -7.63 -5.14 12.11
N ALA A 21 -8.44 -5.94 11.41
CA ALA A 21 -8.76 -5.72 10.00
C ALA A 21 -9.45 -4.37 9.78
N ASP A 22 -10.45 -4.05 10.61
CA ASP A 22 -11.19 -2.80 10.56
C ASP A 22 -10.27 -1.61 10.81
N GLU A 23 -9.34 -1.73 11.77
CA GLU A 23 -8.35 -0.69 12.05
C GLU A 23 -7.44 -0.43 10.85
N ILE A 24 -6.95 -1.49 10.18
CA ILE A 24 -6.15 -1.36 8.97
C ILE A 24 -6.95 -0.66 7.85
N LEU A 25 -8.20 -1.07 7.62
CA LEU A 25 -9.06 -0.47 6.60
C LEU A 25 -9.37 1.00 6.93
N MET A 26 -9.66 1.30 8.19
CA MET A 26 -9.87 2.68 8.66
C MET A 26 -8.61 3.52 8.45
N ASN A 27 -7.43 2.99 8.77
CA ASN A 27 -6.16 3.69 8.56
C ASN A 27 -5.88 3.91 7.07
N ALA A 28 -6.19 2.94 6.20
CA ALA A 28 -6.05 3.08 4.75
C ALA A 28 -6.95 4.18 4.17
N VAL A 29 -8.25 4.12 4.48
CA VAL A 29 -9.24 5.11 3.99
C VAL A 29 -8.90 6.50 4.53
N ARG A 30 -8.56 6.59 5.83
CA ARG A 30 -8.14 7.83 6.45
C ARG A 30 -6.89 8.40 5.79
N GLY A 31 -5.86 7.58 5.59
CA GLY A 31 -4.61 8.02 4.96
C GLY A 31 -4.84 8.58 3.56
N ILE A 32 -5.63 7.93 2.72
CA ILE A 32 -5.97 8.44 1.37
C ILE A 32 -6.76 9.75 1.45
N ALA A 33 -7.79 9.80 2.30
CA ALA A 33 -8.62 10.99 2.45
C ALA A 33 -7.78 12.18 2.93
N GLU A 34 -6.95 11.98 3.94
CA GLU A 34 -6.12 13.03 4.52
C GLU A 34 -5.00 13.49 3.58
N LEU A 35 -4.47 12.63 2.71
CA LEU A 35 -3.53 13.05 1.66
C LEU A 35 -4.15 14.05 0.68
N VAL A 36 -5.47 14.00 0.47
CA VAL A 36 -6.21 14.94 -0.40
C VAL A 36 -6.66 16.17 0.39
N THR A 37 -7.14 15.99 1.61
CA THR A 37 -7.89 17.03 2.33
C THR A 37 -7.08 17.82 3.35
N LYS A 38 -6.00 17.26 3.91
CA LYS A 38 -5.17 17.96 4.89
C LYS A 38 -3.99 18.62 4.19
N ALA A 39 -3.74 19.88 4.55
CA ALA A 39 -2.50 20.55 4.18
C ALA A 39 -1.32 19.84 4.88
N GLY A 40 -0.64 18.96 4.15
CA GLY A 40 0.62 18.33 4.59
C GLY A 40 1.82 19.25 4.37
N LEU A 41 3.01 18.79 4.81
CA LEU A 41 4.27 19.45 4.41
C LEU A 41 4.47 19.38 2.89
N ILE A 42 3.96 18.32 2.27
CA ILE A 42 3.99 18.10 0.83
C ILE A 42 2.57 17.76 0.43
N ASN A 43 1.94 18.71 -0.26
CA ASN A 43 0.57 18.59 -0.72
C ASN A 43 0.54 17.87 -2.06
N LEU A 44 -0.34 16.88 -2.17
CA LEU A 44 -0.64 16.19 -3.43
C LEU A 44 -1.94 16.72 -3.99
N ASP A 45 -2.06 16.74 -5.32
CA ASP A 45 -3.35 16.99 -5.94
C ASP A 45 -4.14 15.68 -6.15
N PHE A 46 -5.46 15.81 -6.24
CA PHE A 46 -6.34 14.65 -6.44
C PHE A 46 -6.11 13.98 -7.81
N ALA A 47 -5.61 14.72 -8.80
CA ALA A 47 -5.37 14.19 -10.14
C ALA A 47 -4.23 13.17 -10.12
N ASP A 48 -3.19 13.42 -9.32
CA ASP A 48 -2.09 12.50 -9.11
C ASP A 48 -2.55 11.21 -8.45
N ILE A 49 -3.28 11.31 -7.32
CA ILE A 49 -3.81 10.14 -6.62
C ILE A 49 -4.72 9.33 -7.55
N LYS A 50 -5.61 10.02 -8.29
CA LYS A 50 -6.48 9.38 -9.26
C LYS A 50 -5.68 8.65 -10.35
N ALA A 51 -4.58 9.22 -10.83
CA ALA A 51 -3.76 8.61 -11.86
C ALA A 51 -3.14 7.28 -11.40
N VAL A 52 -2.63 7.20 -10.17
CA VAL A 52 -2.08 5.94 -9.62
C VAL A 52 -3.18 4.94 -9.28
N MET A 53 -4.30 5.39 -8.73
CA MET A 53 -5.38 4.49 -8.30
C MET A 53 -6.28 3.99 -9.44
N SER A 54 -6.39 4.71 -10.56
CA SER A 54 -7.32 4.35 -11.66
C SER A 54 -6.77 3.30 -12.62
N ASP A 55 -5.46 3.35 -12.91
CA ASP A 55 -4.80 2.41 -13.84
C ASP A 55 -4.14 1.20 -13.13
N GLY A 56 -4.30 1.14 -11.81
CA GLY A 56 -3.58 0.22 -10.94
C GLY A 56 -4.02 -1.25 -10.96
N GLY A 57 -5.19 -1.58 -11.48
CA GLY A 57 -5.71 -2.95 -11.40
C GLY A 57 -5.82 -3.45 -9.95
N VAL A 58 -4.96 -4.40 -9.56
CA VAL A 58 -4.88 -4.90 -8.18
C VAL A 58 -4.03 -3.96 -7.34
N ALA A 59 -4.50 -3.65 -6.13
CA ALA A 59 -3.79 -2.84 -5.16
C ALA A 59 -3.60 -3.59 -3.83
N LEU A 60 -2.50 -3.27 -3.14
CA LEU A 60 -2.17 -3.82 -1.84
C LEU A 60 -1.74 -2.70 -0.89
N ILE A 61 -1.93 -2.94 0.40
CA ILE A 61 -1.69 -1.95 1.44
C ILE A 61 -0.74 -2.53 2.47
N GLY A 62 0.34 -1.79 2.73
CA GLY A 62 1.27 -2.02 3.82
C GLY A 62 1.22 -0.88 4.81
N VAL A 63 1.29 -1.22 6.09
CA VAL A 63 1.45 -0.22 7.15
C VAL A 63 2.61 -0.64 8.04
N GLY A 64 3.46 0.32 8.39
CA GLY A 64 4.56 0.12 9.31
C GLY A 64 4.76 1.34 10.20
N GLU A 65 5.20 1.11 11.44
CA GLU A 65 5.52 2.18 12.37
C GLU A 65 6.78 1.85 13.18
N SER A 66 7.53 2.90 13.53
CA SER A 66 8.67 2.79 14.42
C SER A 66 8.90 4.11 15.16
N ASN A 67 9.51 4.01 16.35
CA ASN A 67 9.88 5.11 17.23
C ASN A 67 11.36 5.03 17.67
N THR A 68 12.17 4.24 16.95
CA THR A 68 13.59 4.06 17.23
C THR A 68 14.45 5.18 16.63
N SER A 69 15.77 5.11 16.82
CA SER A 69 16.71 6.02 16.15
C SER A 69 16.73 5.87 14.62
N GLN A 70 16.30 4.72 14.09
CA GLN A 70 16.17 4.47 12.65
C GLN A 70 14.69 4.37 12.24
N ARG A 71 13.81 5.10 12.94
CA ARG A 71 12.35 5.04 12.79
C ARG A 71 11.86 5.08 11.34
N ALA A 72 12.43 5.94 10.50
CA ALA A 72 12.04 6.05 9.09
C ALA A 72 12.31 4.75 8.29
N LEU A 73 13.54 4.21 8.40
CA LEU A 73 13.97 3.00 7.70
C LEU A 73 13.24 1.76 8.21
N GLU A 74 13.04 1.66 9.52
CA GLU A 74 12.29 0.55 10.11
C GLU A 74 10.81 0.60 9.76
N ALA A 75 10.18 1.79 9.78
CA ALA A 75 8.78 1.94 9.44
C ALA A 75 8.51 1.53 7.99
N VAL A 76 9.38 1.92 7.05
CA VAL A 76 9.23 1.51 5.64
C VAL A 76 9.51 0.02 5.43
N ASP A 77 10.50 -0.57 6.12
CA ASP A 77 10.73 -2.02 6.03
C ASP A 77 9.54 -2.81 6.57
N LYS A 78 8.95 -2.39 7.70
CA LYS A 78 7.73 -2.98 8.23
C LYS A 78 6.54 -2.81 7.29
N ALA A 79 6.44 -1.66 6.61
CA ALA A 79 5.37 -1.44 5.65
C ALA A 79 5.50 -2.38 4.44
N ILE A 80 6.71 -2.56 3.89
CA ILE A 80 6.94 -3.41 2.71
C ILE A 80 6.83 -4.90 3.06
N LEU A 81 7.35 -5.32 4.22
CA LEU A 81 7.30 -6.71 4.69
C LEU A 81 5.98 -7.06 5.39
N ASN A 82 4.98 -6.18 5.32
CA ASN A 82 3.70 -6.40 5.97
C ASN A 82 2.99 -7.62 5.36
N PRO A 83 2.42 -8.54 6.14
CA PRO A 83 1.68 -9.71 5.63
C PRO A 83 0.53 -9.37 4.66
N LEU A 84 -0.01 -8.15 4.74
CA LEU A 84 -1.03 -7.65 3.82
C LEU A 84 -0.49 -7.29 2.43
N LEU A 85 0.83 -7.19 2.31
CA LEU A 85 1.63 -6.95 1.11
C LEU A 85 2.40 -8.21 0.68
N ASP A 86 1.89 -9.41 0.98
CA ASP A 86 2.50 -10.70 0.63
C ASP A 86 2.41 -11.04 -0.88
N VAL A 87 2.88 -10.13 -1.72
CA VAL A 87 3.16 -10.38 -3.13
C VAL A 87 4.44 -9.66 -3.50
N ASP A 88 5.07 -10.12 -4.57
CA ASP A 88 6.17 -9.38 -5.17
C ASP A 88 5.68 -8.05 -5.75
N ILE A 89 6.22 -6.94 -5.23
CA ILE A 89 5.92 -5.57 -5.66
C ILE A 89 6.87 -5.06 -6.75
N SER A 90 7.88 -5.84 -7.15
CA SER A 90 8.87 -5.45 -8.17
C SER A 90 8.24 -5.05 -9.51
N GLY A 91 7.12 -5.68 -9.88
CA GLY A 91 6.38 -5.38 -11.11
C GLY A 91 5.28 -4.32 -10.96
N ALA A 92 5.19 -3.64 -9.82
CA ALA A 92 4.14 -2.67 -9.58
C ALA A 92 4.34 -1.39 -10.42
N SER A 93 3.26 -0.93 -11.07
CA SER A 93 3.27 0.27 -11.94
C SER A 93 3.05 1.58 -11.19
N GLY A 94 2.66 1.53 -9.91
CA GLY A 94 2.45 2.73 -9.12
C GLY A 94 2.47 2.49 -7.62
N ALA A 95 2.76 3.55 -6.88
CA ALA A 95 2.71 3.55 -5.43
C ALA A 95 2.27 4.89 -4.87
N LEU A 96 1.50 4.84 -3.78
CA LEU A 96 1.12 5.98 -2.95
C LEU A 96 1.71 5.79 -1.55
N ILE A 97 2.51 6.74 -1.11
CA ILE A 97 3.21 6.70 0.18
C ILE A 97 2.71 7.84 1.05
N ASN A 98 2.10 7.52 2.20
CA ASN A 98 1.81 8.51 3.23
C ASN A 98 2.79 8.36 4.39
N VAL A 99 3.51 9.42 4.70
CA VAL A 99 4.40 9.48 5.87
C VAL A 99 3.74 10.35 6.93
N ALA A 100 3.43 9.77 8.08
CA ALA A 100 2.90 10.49 9.23
C ALA A 100 3.93 10.47 10.37
N GLY A 101 4.10 11.59 11.06
CA GLY A 101 5.01 11.65 12.21
C GLY A 101 4.74 12.84 13.12
N GLY A 102 5.51 12.92 14.20
CA GLY A 102 5.48 14.06 15.11
C GLY A 102 6.06 15.34 14.50
N PRO A 103 6.02 16.47 15.23
CA PRO A 103 6.63 17.74 14.81
C PRO A 103 8.13 17.67 14.54
N ASP A 104 8.79 16.58 14.96
CA ASP A 104 10.20 16.29 14.74
C ASP A 104 10.46 15.49 13.45
N LEU A 105 9.44 15.17 12.65
CA LEU A 105 9.59 14.49 11.36
C LEU A 105 10.31 15.41 10.37
N THR A 106 11.40 14.91 9.81
CA THR A 106 12.24 15.66 8.86
C THR A 106 11.97 15.27 7.42
N LEU A 107 12.27 16.20 6.50
CA LEU A 107 12.21 15.92 5.06
C LEU A 107 13.19 14.81 4.65
N THR A 108 14.35 14.72 5.29
CA THR A 108 15.35 13.67 5.04
C THR A 108 14.80 12.28 5.35
N GLU A 109 14.09 12.13 6.47
CA GLU A 109 13.42 10.89 6.83
C GLU A 109 12.35 10.51 5.79
N ALA A 110 11.47 11.45 5.44
CA ALA A 110 10.43 11.20 4.43
C ALA A 110 11.04 10.82 3.07
N ARG A 111 12.12 11.50 2.64
CA ARG A 111 12.82 11.19 1.38
C ARG A 111 13.43 9.79 1.39
N SER A 112 14.09 9.40 2.47
CA SER A 112 14.68 8.05 2.58
C SER A 112 13.64 6.92 2.48
N ILE A 113 12.43 7.17 2.97
CA ILE A 113 11.30 6.23 2.84
C ILE A 113 10.91 6.09 1.36
N VAL A 114 10.78 7.21 0.65
CA VAL A 114 10.40 7.23 -0.77
C VAL A 114 11.46 6.55 -1.65
N GLU A 115 12.74 6.84 -1.42
CA GLU A 115 13.86 6.22 -2.14
C GLU A 115 13.82 4.69 -1.97
N LYS A 116 13.67 4.22 -0.73
CA LYS A 116 13.66 2.79 -0.42
C LYS A 116 12.45 2.04 -0.99
N VAL A 117 11.29 2.67 -1.06
CA VAL A 117 10.12 2.09 -1.76
C VAL A 117 10.40 2.03 -3.26
N SER A 118 10.88 3.13 -3.85
CA SER A 118 11.10 3.25 -5.29
C SER A 118 12.10 2.21 -5.82
N GLU A 119 13.14 1.87 -5.04
CA GLU A 119 14.11 0.81 -5.35
C GLU A 119 13.49 -0.60 -5.49
N ARG A 120 12.27 -0.81 -4.97
CA ARG A 120 11.57 -2.10 -5.01
C ARG A 120 10.41 -2.15 -6.00
N LEU A 121 10.16 -1.08 -6.74
CA LEU A 121 9.10 -1.01 -7.75
C LEU A 121 9.69 -1.08 -9.16
N ASP A 122 8.82 -1.10 -10.18
CA ASP A 122 9.26 -0.97 -11.57
C ASP A 122 9.97 0.38 -11.76
N ALA A 123 11.00 0.42 -12.61
CA ALA A 123 11.77 1.64 -12.88
C ALA A 123 10.92 2.79 -13.47
N ASN A 124 9.79 2.46 -14.09
CA ASN A 124 8.83 3.42 -14.64
C ASN A 124 7.59 3.60 -13.74
N ALA A 125 7.60 3.05 -12.51
CA ALA A 125 6.48 3.16 -11.60
C ALA A 125 6.19 4.62 -11.25
N LYS A 126 4.92 5.02 -11.29
CA LYS A 126 4.50 6.34 -10.83
C LYS A 126 4.42 6.32 -9.30
N VAL A 127 5.40 6.97 -8.65
CA VAL A 127 5.44 7.10 -7.19
C VAL A 127 4.92 8.46 -6.77
N ILE A 128 3.90 8.45 -5.91
CA ILE A 128 3.30 9.63 -5.31
C ILE A 128 3.49 9.52 -3.80
N TRP A 129 3.85 10.63 -3.16
CA TRP A 129 4.04 10.63 -1.72
C TRP A 129 3.66 11.95 -1.06
N GLY A 130 3.21 11.85 0.19
CA GLY A 130 2.87 12.98 1.02
C GLY A 130 3.38 12.80 2.45
N ALA A 131 3.48 13.91 3.18
CA ALA A 131 3.93 13.92 4.56
C ALA A 131 2.99 14.75 5.45
N GLN A 132 2.65 14.23 6.62
CA GLN A 132 1.72 14.81 7.57
C GLN A 132 2.31 14.86 8.97
N ILE A 133 2.05 15.96 9.67
CA ILE A 133 2.48 16.16 11.06
C ILE A 133 1.28 16.02 11.98
N TYR A 134 1.48 15.25 13.04
CA TYR A 134 0.51 14.97 14.07
C TYR A 134 1.15 15.25 15.43
N ASP A 135 0.60 16.18 16.19
CA ASP A 135 1.15 16.59 17.50
C ASP A 135 1.17 15.44 18.52
N ASP A 136 0.26 14.47 18.37
CA ASP A 136 0.14 13.29 19.23
C ASP A 136 1.08 12.13 18.84
N MET A 137 1.81 12.26 17.73
CA MET A 137 2.72 11.21 17.25
C MET A 137 4.14 11.24 17.83
N ALA A 138 4.43 12.14 18.78
CA ALA A 138 5.69 12.19 19.55
C ALA A 138 6.95 11.91 18.70
N LYS A 139 7.66 10.80 18.96
CA LYS A 139 8.86 10.35 18.21
C LYS A 139 8.58 9.22 17.22
N THR A 140 7.32 8.98 16.91
CA THR A 140 6.88 7.87 16.07
C THR A 140 6.75 8.34 14.64
N VAL A 141 7.23 7.51 13.71
CA VAL A 141 6.99 7.64 12.28
C VAL A 141 6.15 6.46 11.84
N ARG A 142 5.08 6.74 11.10
CA ARG A 142 4.19 5.76 10.47
C ARG A 142 4.26 5.93 8.97
N VAL A 143 4.44 4.83 8.27
CA VAL A 143 4.43 4.74 6.82
C VAL A 143 3.24 3.89 6.40
N MET A 144 2.38 4.46 5.56
CA MET A 144 1.37 3.71 4.84
C MET A 144 1.77 3.69 3.37
N LEU A 145 1.87 2.49 2.82
CA LEU A 145 2.23 2.22 1.44
C LEU A 145 1.04 1.56 0.75
N ILE A 146 0.56 2.15 -0.34
CA ILE A 146 -0.42 1.53 -1.23
C ILE A 146 0.27 1.28 -2.55
N VAL A 147 0.39 0.02 -2.94
CA VAL A 147 1.04 -0.39 -4.19
C VAL A 147 -0.03 -0.80 -5.19
N THR A 148 0.09 -0.35 -6.42
CA THR A 148 -0.84 -0.62 -7.51
C THR A 148 -0.10 -1.23 -8.71
N GLY A 149 -0.82 -1.99 -9.53
CA GLY A 149 -0.26 -2.64 -10.71
C GLY A 149 0.42 -3.97 -10.39
N VAL A 150 0.15 -4.53 -9.21
CA VAL A 150 0.75 -5.79 -8.79
C VAL A 150 0.12 -6.97 -9.50
N GLN A 151 0.94 -7.95 -9.87
CA GLN A 151 0.48 -9.22 -10.38
C GLN A 151 0.32 -10.19 -9.21
N SER A 152 -0.92 -10.38 -8.74
CA SER A 152 -1.24 -11.39 -7.72
C SER A 152 -1.97 -12.56 -8.35
N SER A 153 -1.49 -13.78 -8.12
CA SER A 153 -2.21 -15.02 -8.48
C SER A 153 -3.45 -15.24 -7.60
N GLN A 154 -3.49 -14.63 -6.41
CA GLN A 154 -4.57 -14.77 -5.43
C GLN A 154 -5.65 -13.68 -5.56
N ILE A 155 -5.31 -12.50 -6.07
CA ILE A 155 -6.26 -11.40 -6.28
C ILE A 155 -6.42 -11.19 -7.79
N LEU A 156 -7.50 -11.73 -8.37
CA LEU A 156 -7.83 -11.47 -9.76
C LEU A 156 -8.41 -10.06 -9.90
N GLY A 157 -7.63 -9.14 -10.48
CA GLY A 157 -8.14 -7.87 -10.99
C GLY A 157 -9.10 -8.09 -12.19
N ARG A 158 -9.82 -7.03 -12.61
CA ARG A 158 -10.77 -7.06 -13.75
C ARG A 158 -10.20 -7.73 -15.01
N THR A 159 -8.91 -7.53 -15.30
CA THR A 159 -8.20 -8.13 -16.44
C THR A 159 -7.98 -9.64 -16.29
N GLY A 160 -7.80 -10.12 -15.05
CA GLY A 160 -7.67 -11.53 -14.74
C GLY A 160 -8.98 -12.31 -14.91
N ILE A 161 -10.12 -11.66 -14.61
CA ILE A 161 -11.46 -12.23 -14.84
C ILE A 161 -11.69 -12.45 -16.34
N GLN A 162 -11.40 -11.44 -17.17
CA GLN A 162 -11.51 -11.55 -18.63
C GLN A 162 -10.56 -12.60 -19.21
N LYS A 163 -9.31 -12.70 -18.72
CA LYS A 163 -8.36 -13.74 -19.16
C LYS A 163 -8.80 -15.16 -18.77
N LYS A 164 -9.46 -15.34 -17.62
CA LYS A 164 -10.01 -16.63 -17.20
C LYS A 164 -11.22 -17.01 -18.04
N GLU A 165 -12.13 -16.07 -18.30
CA GLU A 165 -13.27 -16.30 -19.20
C GLU A 165 -12.81 -16.63 -20.61
N ALA A 166 -11.85 -15.88 -21.18
CA ALA A 166 -11.27 -16.18 -22.48
C ALA A 166 -10.66 -17.59 -22.53
N LYS A 167 -9.81 -17.95 -21.55
CA LYS A 167 -9.23 -19.32 -21.46
C LYS A 167 -10.28 -20.42 -21.27
N HIS A 168 -11.36 -20.14 -20.53
CA HIS A 168 -12.43 -21.11 -20.34
C HIS A 168 -13.21 -21.34 -21.64
N ILE A 169 -13.46 -20.27 -22.39
CA ILE A 169 -14.13 -20.32 -23.69
C ILE A 169 -13.24 -21.04 -24.72
N GLU A 170 -11.93 -20.78 -24.74
CA GLU A 170 -10.96 -21.52 -25.57
C GLU A 170 -10.97 -23.02 -25.28
N HIS A 171 -11.01 -23.40 -23.99
CA HIS A 171 -11.07 -24.80 -23.56
C HIS A 171 -12.40 -25.49 -23.90
N GLU A 172 -13.54 -24.80 -23.77
CA GLU A 172 -14.85 -25.36 -24.15
C GLU A 172 -15.06 -25.47 -25.66
N LEU A 173 -14.54 -24.51 -26.43
CA LEU A 173 -14.77 -24.43 -27.87
C LEU A 173 -13.62 -25.01 -28.72
N GLY A 174 -12.48 -25.35 -28.11
CA GLY A 174 -11.33 -25.93 -28.81
C GLY A 174 -10.68 -25.00 -29.84
N ILE A 175 -10.77 -23.68 -29.62
CA ILE A 175 -10.25 -22.64 -30.50
C ILE A 175 -9.20 -21.82 -29.76
N GLU A 176 -8.09 -21.49 -30.43
CA GLU A 176 -7.14 -20.48 -29.97
C GLU A 176 -7.50 -19.13 -30.58
N PHE A 177 -7.69 -18.10 -29.75
CA PHE A 177 -7.83 -16.74 -30.25
C PHE A 177 -6.44 -16.16 -30.55
N VAL A 178 -6.22 -15.71 -31.79
CA VAL A 178 -4.98 -15.03 -32.25
C VAL A 178 -5.04 -13.53 -31.97
#